data_AF-A0A6M5JFS0-F1
#
_entry.id   AF-A0A6M5JFS0-F1
#
_cell.length_a   1.000
_cell.length_b   1.000
_cell.length_c   1.000
_cell.angle_alpha   90.00
_cell.angle_beta   90.00
_cell.angle_gamma   90.00
#
_symmetry.space_group_name_H-M   'P 1'
#
loop_
_entity.id
_entity.type
_entity.pdbx_description
1 polymer ?
#
loop_
_entity_poly.entity_id
_entity_poly.type
_entity_poly.pdbx_seq_one_letter_code
_entity_poly.pdbx_strand_id
1 'polypeptide(L)'
;MIRAIAGLAFFLVGLLSNPVRASVIYKLDVIETFIGLVGSVEITQPDYITSYVNFPENVLTNCSVTGAGSVACFRAEFIPDIRNLNIAVDDADYVGFYGRDNNNNSFGAIFVLTNGALSTPGVYMNLDELDYESARLTIIDTSIVPEPATWAAFIVGFLLIGGMLRASRDHSGARPISLIASVRWPRPIG
;
A
#
# COMPACT_ATOMS: atom_id res chain seq x y z
N MET A 1 19.24 7.03 45.14
CA MET A 1 18.68 5.83 44.48
C MET A 1 18.02 6.22 43.15
N ILE A 2 18.71 6.98 42.29
CA ILE A 2 18.14 7.63 41.07
C ILE A 2 18.92 7.25 39.78
N ARG A 3 20.05 6.54 39.89
CA ARG A 3 20.95 6.28 38.74
C ARG A 3 20.63 5.04 37.90
N ALA A 4 19.65 4.21 38.28
CA ALA A 4 19.37 2.94 37.60
C ALA A 4 18.36 3.03 36.43
N ILE A 5 17.63 4.13 36.28
CA ILE A 5 16.52 4.24 35.31
C ILE A 5 17.01 4.76 33.93
N ALA A 6 18.13 5.46 33.87
CA ALA A 6 18.64 6.05 32.62
C ALA A 6 19.18 5.01 31.61
N GLY A 7 19.59 3.82 32.06
CA GLY A 7 20.18 2.79 31.20
C GLY A 7 19.15 2.03 30.34
N LEU A 8 17.89 1.96 30.78
CA LEU A 8 16.87 1.17 30.08
C LEU A 8 16.26 1.89 28.87
N ALA A 9 16.27 3.24 28.87
CA ALA A 9 15.70 4.04 27.79
C ALA A 9 16.56 4.00 26.50
N PHE A 10 17.87 3.79 26.62
CA PHE A 10 18.77 3.77 25.47
C PHE A 10 18.74 2.46 24.68
N PHE A 11 18.38 1.34 25.31
CA PHE A 11 18.36 0.03 24.66
C PHE A 11 17.09 -0.19 23.79
N LEU A 12 16.01 0.53 24.06
CA LEU A 12 14.74 0.43 23.32
C LEU A 12 14.75 1.16 21.98
N VAL A 13 15.64 2.14 21.77
CA VAL A 13 15.72 2.90 20.52
C VAL A 13 16.46 2.13 19.41
N GLY A 14 17.38 1.22 19.77
CA GLY A 14 18.21 0.49 18.80
C GLY A 14 17.50 -0.64 18.04
N LEU A 15 16.31 -1.07 18.48
CA LEU A 15 15.56 -2.18 17.85
C LEU A 15 14.50 -1.71 16.84
N LEU A 16 14.37 -0.40 16.58
CA LEU A 16 13.28 0.17 15.78
C LEU A 16 13.68 0.60 14.35
N SER A 17 14.92 0.37 13.90
CA SER A 17 15.42 0.97 12.66
C SER A 17 15.61 -0.02 11.50
N ASN A 18 14.67 -0.95 11.30
CA ASN A 18 14.55 -1.52 9.96
C ASN A 18 13.63 -0.58 9.17
N PRO A 19 14.14 0.18 8.18
CA PRO A 19 13.26 0.92 7.30
C PRO A 19 12.33 -0.11 6.65
N VAL A 20 11.03 0.00 6.92
CA VAL A 20 10.03 -0.71 6.13
C VAL A 20 10.23 -0.15 4.73
N ARG A 21 10.89 -0.93 3.86
CA ARG A 21 11.04 -0.51 2.47
C ARG A 21 9.63 -0.38 1.93
N ALA A 22 9.31 0.82 1.46
CA ALA A 22 8.19 1.04 0.57
C ALA A 22 8.11 -0.12 -0.42
N SER A 23 6.95 -0.74 -0.57
CA SER A 23 6.72 -1.68 -1.65
C SER A 23 5.61 -1.15 -2.55
N VAL A 24 5.82 -1.30 -3.85
CA VAL A 24 4.84 -0.93 -4.88
C VAL A 24 4.23 -2.21 -5.40
N ILE A 25 2.91 -2.32 -5.33
CA ILE A 25 2.15 -3.46 -5.82
C ILE A 25 1.53 -3.07 -7.15
N TYR A 26 1.81 -3.87 -8.19
CA TYR A 26 1.24 -3.76 -9.52
C TYR A 26 0.23 -4.89 -9.70
N LYS A 27 -1.02 -4.53 -9.98
CA LYS A 27 -2.10 -5.47 -10.30
C LYS A 27 -2.56 -5.20 -11.72
N LEU A 28 -2.27 -6.12 -12.62
CA LEU A 28 -2.77 -6.06 -13.99
C LEU A 28 -3.96 -6.99 -14.10
N ASP A 29 -5.11 -6.46 -14.49
CA ASP A 29 -6.31 -7.21 -14.85
C ASP A 29 -6.53 -7.08 -16.36
N VAL A 30 -6.31 -8.16 -17.10
CA VAL A 30 -6.58 -8.28 -18.52
C VAL A 30 -8.04 -8.69 -18.69
N ILE A 31 -8.86 -7.75 -19.16
CA ILE A 31 -10.32 -7.90 -19.22
C ILE A 31 -10.72 -8.60 -20.51
N GLU A 32 -10.19 -8.13 -21.64
CA GLU A 32 -10.46 -8.68 -22.96
C GLU A 32 -9.26 -8.47 -23.87
N THR A 33 -9.00 -9.44 -24.76
CA THR A 33 -7.99 -9.34 -25.81
C THR A 33 -8.52 -9.96 -27.09
N PHE A 34 -7.94 -9.59 -28.23
CA PHE A 34 -8.38 -10.09 -29.54
C PHE A 34 -8.28 -11.63 -29.69
N ILE A 35 -7.38 -12.27 -28.94
CA ILE A 35 -7.20 -13.73 -28.90
C ILE A 35 -8.04 -14.41 -27.80
N GLY A 36 -8.87 -13.66 -27.07
CA GLY A 36 -9.69 -14.15 -25.97
C GLY A 36 -8.89 -14.53 -24.72
N LEU A 37 -7.65 -14.05 -24.60
CA LEU A 37 -6.80 -14.17 -23.41
C LEU A 37 -7.33 -13.19 -22.34
N VAL A 38 -7.87 -13.74 -21.25
CA VAL A 38 -8.36 -12.97 -20.10
C VAL A 38 -7.61 -13.44 -18.87
N GLY A 39 -7.18 -12.54 -17.99
CA GLY A 39 -6.34 -12.92 -16.88
C GLY A 39 -6.06 -11.83 -15.88
N SER A 40 -5.32 -12.15 -14.84
CA SER A 40 -4.78 -11.16 -13.92
C SER A 40 -3.39 -11.55 -13.47
N VAL A 41 -2.60 -10.58 -13.04
CA VAL A 41 -1.30 -10.82 -12.42
C VAL A 41 -0.99 -9.77 -11.37
N GLU A 42 -0.47 -10.21 -10.23
CA GLU A 42 -0.03 -9.35 -9.13
C GLU A 42 1.48 -9.49 -8.91
N ILE A 43 2.16 -8.35 -8.85
CA ILE A 43 3.62 -8.23 -8.75
C ILE A 43 3.94 -7.21 -7.66
N THR A 44 4.86 -7.55 -6.75
CA THR A 44 5.35 -6.62 -5.72
C THR A 44 6.80 -6.25 -6.02
N GLN A 45 7.11 -4.96 -6.01
CA GLN A 45 8.45 -4.42 -6.20
C GLN A 45 8.88 -3.58 -4.98
N PRO A 46 10.19 -3.45 -4.73
CA PRO A 46 10.70 -2.58 -3.67
C PRO A 46 10.66 -1.08 -4.03
N ASP A 47 10.36 -0.73 -5.29
CA ASP A 47 10.26 0.64 -5.76
C ASP A 47 9.46 0.69 -7.09
N TYR A 48 9.25 1.88 -7.63
CA TYR A 48 8.65 2.09 -8.93
C TYR A 48 9.49 1.53 -10.09
N ILE A 49 8.82 1.05 -11.13
CA ILE A 49 9.47 0.52 -12.32
C ILE A 49 9.87 1.71 -13.20
N THR A 50 11.16 2.03 -13.22
CA THR A 50 11.76 3.15 -13.97
C THR A 50 12.62 2.70 -15.15
N SER A 51 12.75 1.39 -15.36
CA SER A 51 13.44 0.78 -16.50
C SER A 51 12.69 -0.48 -16.95
N TYR A 52 13.07 -1.05 -18.10
CA TYR A 52 12.55 -2.35 -18.53
C TYR A 52 12.73 -3.41 -17.44
N VAL A 53 11.63 -4.09 -17.10
CA VAL A 53 11.63 -5.26 -16.23
C VAL A 53 10.85 -6.40 -16.88
N ASN A 54 11.42 -7.59 -16.79
CA ASN A 54 10.81 -8.83 -17.25
C ASN A 54 10.56 -9.74 -16.06
N PHE A 55 9.31 -10.07 -15.82
CA PHE A 55 8.88 -10.94 -14.73
C PHE A 55 8.67 -12.36 -15.24
N PRO A 56 9.52 -13.31 -14.83
CA PRO A 56 9.34 -14.72 -15.17
C PRO A 56 8.15 -15.33 -14.42
N GLU A 57 7.65 -16.45 -14.94
CA GLU A 57 6.51 -17.21 -14.42
C GLU A 57 6.49 -17.39 -12.90
N ASN A 58 7.65 -17.69 -12.29
CA ASN A 58 7.75 -17.97 -10.86
C ASN A 58 7.52 -16.75 -9.94
N VAL A 59 7.50 -15.54 -10.50
CA VAL A 59 7.24 -14.29 -9.75
C VAL A 59 5.79 -13.82 -9.92
N LEU A 60 5.04 -14.39 -10.88
CA LEU A 60 3.68 -13.99 -11.17
C LEU A 60 2.73 -14.63 -10.14
N THR A 61 2.10 -13.81 -9.30
CA THR A 61 1.11 -14.30 -8.32
C THR A 61 -0.31 -14.06 -8.83
N ASN A 62 -1.24 -14.93 -8.40
CA ASN A 62 -2.66 -14.90 -8.80
C ASN A 62 -2.87 -14.93 -10.31
N CYS A 63 -2.00 -15.64 -11.03
CA CYS A 63 -2.01 -15.64 -12.48
C CYS A 63 -3.03 -16.62 -13.05
N SER A 64 -4.00 -16.11 -13.80
CA SER A 64 -5.01 -16.91 -14.49
C SER A 64 -5.06 -16.51 -15.95
N VAL A 65 -5.27 -17.48 -16.84
CA VAL A 65 -5.57 -17.23 -18.25
C VAL A 65 -6.78 -18.07 -18.61
N THR A 66 -7.83 -17.42 -19.13
CA THR A 66 -8.93 -18.09 -19.79
C THR A 66 -8.74 -17.93 -21.30
N GLY A 67 -8.85 -19.01 -22.06
CA GLY A 67 -8.63 -19.04 -23.52
C GLY A 67 -8.94 -20.42 -24.12
N ALA A 68 -8.77 -20.57 -25.44
CA ALA A 68 -8.95 -21.86 -26.11
C ALA A 68 -7.83 -22.84 -25.71
N GLY A 69 -8.11 -23.70 -24.74
CA GLY A 69 -7.17 -24.69 -24.20
C GLY A 69 -6.66 -24.32 -22.79
N SER A 70 -5.84 -25.19 -22.23
CA SER A 70 -5.17 -24.95 -20.94
C SER A 70 -3.96 -24.05 -21.17
N VAL A 71 -4.12 -22.75 -21.02
CA VAL A 71 -3.04 -21.76 -21.13
C VAL A 71 -2.57 -21.42 -19.72
N ALA A 72 -1.26 -21.48 -19.48
CA ALA A 72 -0.63 -21.00 -18.25
C ALA A 72 0.01 -19.63 -18.48
N CYS A 73 0.04 -18.78 -17.47
CA CYS A 73 0.85 -17.58 -17.53
C CYS A 73 2.34 -17.94 -17.61
N PHE A 74 3.10 -17.22 -18.42
CA PHE A 74 4.53 -17.47 -18.56
C PHE A 74 5.39 -16.24 -18.29
N ARG A 75 4.89 -15.04 -18.60
CA ARG A 75 5.68 -13.82 -18.51
C ARG A 75 4.81 -12.58 -18.36
N ALA A 76 5.30 -11.59 -17.62
CA ALA A 76 4.84 -10.21 -17.71
C ALA A 76 6.03 -9.28 -17.98
N GLU A 77 5.84 -8.22 -18.76
CA GLU A 77 6.89 -7.26 -19.11
C GLU A 77 6.40 -5.85 -18.86
N PHE A 78 7.25 -5.02 -18.28
CA PHE A 78 6.94 -3.63 -17.94
C PHE A 78 8.05 -2.77 -18.53
N ILE A 79 7.69 -1.85 -19.43
CA ILE A 79 8.65 -0.97 -20.10
C ILE A 79 8.15 0.47 -19.94
N PRO A 80 8.81 1.28 -19.10
CA PRO A 80 8.48 2.70 -18.97
C PRO A 80 9.09 3.53 -20.11
N ASP A 81 8.47 4.67 -20.42
CA ASP A 81 8.98 5.70 -21.34
C ASP A 81 9.46 5.12 -22.69
N ILE A 82 8.58 4.37 -23.37
CA ILE A 82 8.89 3.94 -24.72
C ILE A 82 8.73 5.11 -25.68
N ARG A 83 9.81 5.40 -26.40
CA ARG A 83 9.85 6.37 -27.48
C ARG A 83 10.01 5.66 -28.82
N ASN A 84 9.47 6.25 -29.89
CA ASN A 84 9.64 5.79 -31.28
C ASN A 84 9.06 4.41 -31.62
N LEU A 85 7.91 4.03 -31.05
CA LEU A 85 7.26 2.76 -31.41
C LEU A 85 6.54 2.78 -32.78
N ASN A 86 6.59 3.88 -33.54
CA ASN A 86 5.73 4.13 -34.71
C ASN A 86 4.22 3.99 -34.39
N ILE A 87 3.85 4.05 -33.11
CA ILE A 87 2.47 4.11 -32.61
C ILE A 87 2.20 5.59 -32.31
N ALA A 88 0.99 6.08 -32.53
CA ALA A 88 0.65 7.51 -32.50
C ALA A 88 0.70 8.17 -31.10
N VAL A 89 1.22 7.45 -30.10
CA VAL A 89 1.40 7.91 -28.73
C VAL A 89 2.90 8.10 -28.49
N ASP A 90 3.38 9.33 -28.61
CA ASP A 90 4.71 9.69 -28.14
C ASP A 90 4.74 9.64 -26.60
N ASP A 91 5.79 9.05 -26.05
CA ASP A 91 6.05 8.86 -24.63
C ASP A 91 4.93 8.09 -23.89
N ALA A 92 4.92 6.77 -24.01
CA ALA A 92 3.97 5.90 -23.33
C ALA A 92 4.67 4.84 -22.47
N ASP A 93 3.97 4.37 -21.45
CA ASP A 93 4.38 3.19 -20.69
C ASP A 93 3.73 1.95 -21.29
N TYR A 94 4.40 0.81 -21.20
CA TYR A 94 3.95 -0.43 -21.81
C TYR A 94 3.92 -1.55 -20.78
N VAL A 95 2.86 -2.36 -20.85
CA VAL A 95 2.75 -3.59 -20.09
C VAL A 95 2.38 -4.74 -21.02
N GLY A 96 3.22 -5.77 -21.06
CA GLY A 96 2.98 -7.01 -21.79
C GLY A 96 2.55 -8.13 -20.85
N PHE A 97 1.57 -8.91 -21.26
CA PHE A 97 1.11 -10.11 -20.54
C PHE A 97 1.11 -11.30 -21.48
N TYR A 98 1.79 -12.38 -21.09
CA TYR A 98 2.02 -13.51 -21.97
C TYR A 98 1.59 -14.84 -21.33
N GLY A 99 0.84 -15.61 -22.10
CA GLY A 99 0.44 -16.98 -21.79
C GLY A 99 1.13 -17.99 -22.69
N ARG A 100 1.12 -19.26 -22.27
CA ARG A 100 1.65 -20.40 -23.03
C ARG A 100 0.73 -21.61 -22.91
N ASP A 101 0.44 -22.27 -24.03
CA ASP A 101 -0.36 -23.50 -24.03
C ASP A 101 0.50 -24.76 -23.77
N ASN A 102 -0.16 -25.92 -23.66
CA ASN A 102 0.51 -27.21 -23.48
C ASN A 102 1.40 -27.63 -24.68
N ASN A 103 1.29 -26.98 -25.84
CA ASN A 103 2.13 -27.22 -27.01
C ASN A 103 3.32 -26.25 -27.08
N ASN A 104 3.55 -25.46 -26.03
CA ASN A 104 4.60 -24.44 -25.97
C ASN A 104 4.40 -23.28 -26.96
N ASN A 105 3.18 -23.09 -27.48
CA ASN A 105 2.82 -21.89 -28.24
C ASN A 105 2.66 -20.73 -27.26
N SER A 106 3.24 -19.58 -27.59
CA SER A 106 3.18 -18.38 -26.75
C SER A 106 2.19 -17.39 -27.32
N PHE A 107 1.40 -16.81 -26.44
CA PHE A 107 0.38 -15.80 -26.72
C PHE A 107 0.72 -14.56 -25.89
N GLY A 108 0.46 -13.37 -26.44
CA GLY A 108 0.77 -12.12 -25.78
C GLY A 108 -0.31 -11.08 -26.05
N ALA A 109 -0.57 -10.26 -25.04
CA ALA A 109 -1.36 -9.05 -25.15
C ALA A 109 -0.52 -7.88 -24.65
N ILE A 110 -0.78 -6.72 -25.23
CA ILE A 110 0.09 -5.56 -25.12
C ILE A 110 -0.77 -4.35 -24.77
N PHE A 111 -0.46 -3.71 -23.66
CA PHE A 111 -1.22 -2.58 -23.17
C PHE A 111 -0.35 -1.34 -23.14
N VAL A 112 -0.83 -0.28 -23.77
CA VAL A 112 -0.18 1.03 -23.82
C VAL A 112 -0.85 1.91 -22.78
N LEU A 113 -0.07 2.55 -21.93
CA LEU A 113 -0.55 3.35 -20.81
C LEU A 113 -0.04 4.78 -20.97
N THR A 114 -0.72 5.71 -20.31
CA THR A 114 -0.25 7.10 -20.21
C THR A 114 1.17 7.16 -19.64
N ASN A 115 1.99 8.08 -20.15
CA ASN A 115 3.35 8.31 -19.65
C ASN A 115 3.40 8.39 -18.12
N GLY A 116 4.38 7.71 -17.52
CA GLY A 116 4.63 7.74 -16.08
C GLY A 116 3.62 6.96 -15.24
N ALA A 117 2.71 6.20 -15.86
CA ALA A 117 1.82 5.27 -15.17
C ALA A 117 2.63 4.34 -14.24
N LEU A 118 3.71 3.73 -14.72
CA LEU A 118 4.53 2.80 -13.93
C LEU A 118 5.30 3.45 -12.77
N SER A 119 5.31 4.78 -12.70
CA SER A 119 6.00 5.57 -11.68
C SER A 119 5.06 6.28 -10.70
N THR A 120 3.75 6.10 -10.84
CA THR A 120 2.76 6.84 -10.06
C THR A 120 1.65 5.90 -9.54
N PRO A 121 1.21 6.02 -8.28
CA PRO A 121 0.05 5.29 -7.79
C PRO A 121 -1.20 5.69 -8.53
N GLY A 122 -2.03 4.72 -8.89
CA GLY A 122 -3.26 5.01 -9.62
C GLY A 122 -3.91 3.78 -10.22
N VAL A 123 -5.01 4.03 -10.93
CA VAL A 123 -5.67 3.05 -11.78
C VAL A 123 -5.59 3.57 -13.20
N TYR A 124 -4.95 2.79 -14.07
CA TYR A 124 -4.69 3.11 -15.46
C TYR A 124 -5.44 2.11 -16.34
N MET A 125 -6.05 2.62 -17.39
CA MET A 125 -6.66 1.82 -18.44
C MET A 125 -5.78 1.91 -19.69
N ASN A 126 -5.82 0.87 -20.53
CA ASN A 126 -5.18 0.90 -21.85
C ASN A 126 -5.63 2.14 -22.64
N LEU A 127 -4.69 2.80 -23.30
CA LEU A 127 -4.95 3.85 -24.29
C LEU A 127 -5.45 3.16 -25.57
N ASP A 128 -6.77 3.01 -25.65
CA ASP A 128 -7.49 2.42 -26.77
C ASP A 128 -7.13 3.11 -28.10
N GLU A 129 -6.35 2.45 -28.95
CA GLU A 129 -6.30 2.75 -30.40
C GLU A 129 -6.74 1.56 -31.26
N LEU A 130 -6.86 0.36 -30.68
CA LEU A 130 -7.30 -0.85 -31.36
C LEU A 130 -8.37 -1.48 -30.48
N ASP A 131 -9.65 -1.30 -30.85
CA ASP A 131 -10.92 -1.61 -30.13
C ASP A 131 -11.09 -3.03 -29.54
N TYR A 132 -10.03 -3.83 -29.40
CA TYR A 132 -10.07 -5.25 -29.07
C TYR A 132 -9.20 -5.64 -27.87
N GLU A 133 -8.51 -4.72 -27.21
CA GLU A 133 -7.66 -5.02 -26.05
C GLU A 133 -7.93 -4.08 -24.87
N SER A 134 -8.57 -4.60 -23.83
CA SER A 134 -8.83 -3.86 -22.60
C SER A 134 -8.13 -4.49 -21.40
N ALA A 135 -7.34 -3.66 -20.72
CA ALA A 135 -6.72 -4.02 -19.45
C ALA A 135 -6.76 -2.85 -18.48
N ARG A 136 -6.68 -3.20 -17.20
CA ARG A 136 -6.59 -2.28 -16.08
C ARG A 136 -5.31 -2.56 -15.31
N LEU A 137 -4.47 -1.54 -15.15
CA LEU A 137 -3.32 -1.58 -14.25
C LEU A 137 -3.63 -0.77 -12.99
N THR A 138 -3.56 -1.41 -11.82
CA THR A 138 -3.67 -0.75 -10.52
C THR A 138 -2.31 -0.76 -9.83
N ILE A 139 -1.83 0.42 -9.45
CA ILE A 139 -0.55 0.62 -8.77
C ILE A 139 -0.81 1.15 -7.37
N ILE A 140 -0.37 0.39 -6.37
CA ILE A 140 -0.57 0.68 -4.95
C ILE A 140 0.79 0.88 -4.32
N ASP A 141 1.03 2.08 -3.81
CA ASP A 141 2.20 2.39 -3.00
C ASP A 141 1.90 2.16 -1.52
N THR A 142 2.57 1.18 -0.92
CA THR A 142 2.40 0.85 0.50
C THR A 142 3.19 1.77 1.42
N SER A 143 4.05 2.65 0.88
CA SER A 143 4.82 3.63 1.65
C SER A 143 3.95 4.70 2.32
N ILE A 144 2.72 4.89 1.84
CA ILE A 144 1.76 5.85 2.39
C ILE A 144 1.33 5.46 3.82
N VAL A 145 1.58 4.21 4.25
CA VAL A 145 1.37 3.82 5.64
C VAL A 145 2.40 4.55 6.50
N PRO A 146 1.98 5.39 7.48
CA PRO A 146 2.91 6.10 8.34
C PRO A 146 3.88 5.11 8.96
N GLU A 147 5.17 5.40 8.87
CA GLU A 147 6.20 4.51 9.38
C GLU A 147 5.89 4.16 10.85
N PRO A 148 6.27 2.96 11.32
CA PRO A 148 6.07 2.58 12.73
C PRO A 148 6.60 3.64 13.72
N ALA A 149 7.65 4.37 13.34
CA ALA A 149 8.18 5.50 14.08
C ALA A 149 7.18 6.65 14.24
N THR A 150 6.40 6.97 13.20
CA THR A 150 5.35 7.98 13.24
C THR A 150 4.23 7.58 14.20
N TRP A 151 3.78 6.33 14.14
CA TRP A 151 2.80 5.80 15.10
C TRP A 151 3.33 5.81 16.54
N ALA A 152 4.58 5.39 16.73
CA ALA A 152 5.22 5.43 18.04
C ALA A 152 5.28 6.85 18.58
N ALA A 153 5.65 7.84 17.76
CA ALA A 153 5.66 9.25 18.14
C ALA A 153 4.26 9.75 18.53
N PHE A 154 3.22 9.37 17.78
CA PHE A 154 1.84 9.68 18.15
C PHE A 154 1.46 9.06 19.50
N ILE A 155 1.73 7.77 19.71
CA ILE A 155 1.43 7.07 20.97
C ILE A 155 2.17 7.72 22.14
N VAL A 156 3.46 8.02 21.98
CA VAL A 156 4.26 8.71 23.01
C VAL A 156 3.70 10.10 23.29
N GLY A 157 3.32 10.85 22.24
CA GLY A 157 2.67 12.15 22.38
C GLY A 157 1.37 12.06 23.20
N PHE A 158 0.50 11.09 22.89
CA PHE A 158 -0.73 10.86 23.64
C PHE A 158 -0.47 10.44 25.10
N LEU A 159 0.54 9.60 25.35
CA LEU A 159 0.92 9.21 26.70
C LEU A 159 1.46 10.38 27.51
N LEU A 160 2.25 11.27 26.89
CA LEU A 160 2.76 12.48 27.54
C LEU A 160 1.62 13.46 27.88
N ILE A 161 0.73 13.74 26.92
CA ILE A 161 -0.43 14.62 27.15
C ILE A 161 -1.35 14.04 28.22
N GLY A 162 -1.69 12.76 28.13
CA GLY A 162 -2.50 12.06 29.14
C GLY A 162 -1.84 12.06 30.52
N GLY A 163 -0.52 11.89 30.56
CA GLY A 163 0.28 11.99 31.79
C GLY A 163 0.21 13.38 32.42
N MET A 164 0.36 14.45 31.62
CA MET A 164 0.26 15.83 32.10
C MET A 164 -1.13 16.14 32.65
N LEU A 165 -2.19 15.72 31.95
CA LEU A 165 -3.58 15.91 32.40
C LEU A 165 -3.88 15.18 33.72
N ARG A 166 -3.26 14.02 33.94
CA ARG A 166 -3.37 13.29 35.20
C ARG A 166 -2.61 13.98 36.33
N ALA A 167 -1.39 14.46 36.07
CA ALA A 167 -0.58 15.17 37.06
C ALA A 167 -1.21 16.51 37.48
N SER A 168 -1.87 17.24 36.56
CA SER A 168 -2.56 18.50 36.90
C SER A 168 -3.76 18.32 37.83
N ARG A 169 -4.37 17.12 37.81
CA ARG A 169 -5.48 16.78 38.73
C ARG A 169 -5.01 16.63 40.17
N ASP A 170 -3.83 16.06 40.40
CA ASP A 170 -3.33 15.82 41.76
C ASP A 170 -2.83 17.09 42.45
N HIS A 171 -2.36 18.08 41.68
CA HIS A 171 -1.95 19.39 42.24
C HIS A 171 -3.09 20.36 42.49
N SER A 172 -4.22 20.16 41.82
CA SER A 172 -5.46 20.80 42.23
C SER A 172 -5.91 20.07 43.49
N GLY A 173 -5.39 20.49 44.64
CA GLY A 173 -5.84 20.08 45.97
C GLY A 173 -7.30 20.47 46.17
N ALA A 174 -8.19 19.82 45.43
CA ALA A 174 -9.58 19.66 45.72
C ALA A 174 -9.60 18.95 47.07
N ARG A 175 -9.51 19.77 48.13
CA ARG A 175 -10.06 19.41 49.42
C ARG A 175 -11.41 18.80 49.07
N PRO A 176 -11.66 17.51 49.40
CA PRO A 176 -12.98 16.96 49.20
C PRO A 176 -13.93 17.99 49.79
N ILE A 177 -14.82 18.55 48.96
CA ILE A 177 -15.84 19.45 49.45
C ILE A 177 -16.69 18.54 50.32
N SER A 178 -16.34 18.45 51.61
CA SER A 178 -17.21 17.95 52.64
C SER A 178 -18.29 19.02 52.77
N LEU A 179 -19.20 19.06 51.79
CA LEU A 179 -20.54 19.54 52.00
C LEU A 179 -21.20 18.52 52.93
N ILE A 180 -20.79 18.56 54.21
CA ILE A 180 -21.67 18.24 55.31
C ILE A 180 -22.68 19.38 55.27
N ALA A 181 -23.63 19.30 54.33
CA ALA A 181 -24.89 20.00 54.45
C ALA A 181 -25.55 19.35 55.66
N SER A 182 -25.40 19.99 56.82
CA SER A 182 -26.21 19.69 58.00
C SER A 182 -27.65 20.02 57.62
N VAL A 183 -28.35 19.02 57.07
CA VAL A 183 -29.79 19.06 56.88
C VAL A 183 -30.40 19.13 58.27
N ARG A 184 -30.62 20.35 58.75
CA ARG A 184 -31.28 20.62 60.02
C ARG A 184 -32.77 20.41 59.79
N TRP A 185 -33.24 19.20 60.11
CA TRP A 185 -34.66 18.90 60.11
C TRP A 185 -35.40 19.82 61.09
N PRO A 186 -36.51 20.47 60.68
CA PRO A 186 -37.34 21.25 61.59
C PRO A 186 -37.95 20.33 62.65
N ARG A 187 -37.88 20.73 63.93
CA ARG A 187 -38.58 20.02 65.01
C ARG A 187 -40.09 20.30 64.90
N PRO A 188 -40.95 19.28 65.02
CA PRO A 188 -42.38 19.50 65.10
C PRO A 188 -42.72 20.21 66.41
N ILE A 189 -43.61 21.20 66.30
CA ILE A 189 -44.23 21.88 67.43
C ILE A 189 -45.46 21.05 67.79
N GLY A 190 -45.43 20.40 68.95
CA GLY A 190 -46.52 19.59 69.49
C GLY A 190 -46.15 19.06 70.87
#